data_AF-A0A966QIA8-F1
#
_entry.id   AF-A0A966QIA8-F1
#
_cell.length_a   1.000
_cell.length_b   1.000
_cell.length_c   1.000
_cell.angle_alpha   90.00
_cell.angle_beta   90.00
_cell.angle_gamma   90.00
#
_symmetry.space_group_name_H-M   'P 1'
#
loop_
_entity.id
_entity.type
_entity.pdbx_description
1 polymer ?
#
loop_
_entity_poly.entity_id
_entity_poly.type
_entity_poly.pdbx_seq_one_letter_code
_entity_poly.pdbx_strand_id
1 'polypeptide(L)'
;MATYPRRATRQIHLGKVAVGGDAPITVQSMTITKTADVEGTLQQIYALAAAGCDIVRCTCNEAEAAEGLAQIVPRSPVPIVADIHHQYKMALAALEAGVHGLRLNPGNI
;
A
#
# COMPACT_ATOMS: atom_id res chain seq x y z
N MET A 1 32.09 -1.77 -10.07
CA MET A 1 30.66 -1.37 -10.01
C MET A 1 30.63 0.13 -9.73
N ALA A 2 29.87 0.90 -10.51
CA ALA A 2 29.68 2.31 -10.19
C ALA A 2 28.85 2.44 -8.91
N THR A 3 29.36 3.16 -7.91
CA THR A 3 28.63 3.49 -6.70
C THR A 3 27.92 4.82 -6.92
N TYR A 4 26.58 4.79 -6.90
CA TYR A 4 25.79 6.02 -6.98
C TYR A 4 25.50 6.49 -5.55
N PRO A 5 25.91 7.72 -5.17
CA PRO A 5 25.58 8.24 -3.85
C PRO A 5 24.06 8.37 -3.72
N ARG A 6 23.51 7.91 -2.60
CA ARG A 6 22.07 8.00 -2.33
C ARG A 6 21.65 9.46 -2.20
N ARG A 7 20.56 9.84 -2.87
CA ARG A 7 19.99 11.19 -2.75
C ARG A 7 19.52 11.44 -1.32
N ALA A 8 19.97 12.55 -0.72
CA ALA A 8 19.41 13.03 0.54
C ALA A 8 17.92 13.33 0.37
N THR A 9 17.09 12.80 1.26
CA THR A 9 15.63 12.95 1.22
C THR A 9 15.07 13.09 2.63
N ARG A 10 13.92 13.74 2.77
CA ARG A 10 13.16 13.66 4.02
C ARG A 10 12.75 12.21 4.28
N GLN A 11 12.78 11.79 5.54
CA GLN A 11 12.22 10.51 5.95
C GLN A 11 10.72 10.67 6.23
N ILE A 12 9.91 9.72 5.78
CA ILE A 12 8.51 9.58 6.12
C ILE A 12 8.25 8.19 6.72
N HIS A 13 7.10 8.02 7.36
CA HIS A 13 6.66 6.73 7.87
C HIS A 13 5.37 6.29 7.17
N LEU A 14 5.36 5.05 6.69
CA LEU A 14 4.17 4.35 6.24
C LEU A 14 3.86 3.26 7.27
N GLY A 15 2.92 3.54 8.17
CA GLY A 15 2.80 2.76 9.40
C GLY A 15 4.13 2.72 10.15
N LYS A 16 4.63 1.51 10.43
CA LYS A 16 5.93 1.30 11.10
C LYS A 16 7.16 1.38 10.17
N VAL A 17 6.97 1.44 8.85
CA VAL A 17 8.06 1.39 7.87
C VAL A 17 8.59 2.79 7.55
N ALA A 18 9.88 3.02 7.76
CA ALA A 18 10.56 4.27 7.38
C ALA A 18 10.94 4.27 5.90
N VAL A 19 10.71 5.38 5.19
CA VAL A 19 11.04 5.56 3.77
C VAL A 19 11.77 6.88 3.56
N GLY A 20 12.91 6.83 2.86
CA GLY A 20 13.78 7.98 2.62
C GLY A 20 14.82 8.19 3.73
N GLY A 21 15.53 9.32 3.69
CA GLY A 21 16.64 9.60 4.61
C GLY A 21 17.73 8.52 4.53
N ASP A 22 18.07 7.95 5.68
CA ASP A 22 19.06 6.87 5.82
C ASP A 22 18.43 5.48 5.97
N ALA A 23 17.09 5.37 5.99
CA ALA A 23 16.39 4.07 6.07
C ALA A 23 16.70 3.20 4.84
N PRO A 24 16.77 1.85 4.93
CA PRO A 24 16.99 1.00 3.76
C PRO A 24 16.02 1.28 2.58
N ILE A 25 16.43 0.94 1.35
CA ILE A 25 15.52 1.02 0.20
C ILE A 25 14.44 -0.04 0.39
N THR A 26 13.19 0.39 0.53
CA THR A 26 12.05 -0.52 0.73
C THR A 26 11.65 -1.19 -0.58
N VAL A 27 11.29 -2.46 -0.48
CA VAL A 27 10.71 -3.25 -1.57
C VAL A 27 9.20 -3.17 -1.48
N GLN A 28 8.57 -2.68 -2.55
CA GLN A 28 7.10 -2.62 -2.64
C GLN A 28 6.59 -3.52 -3.77
N SER A 29 5.37 -4.03 -3.60
CA SER A 29 4.66 -4.79 -4.63
C SER A 29 3.17 -4.46 -4.61
N MET A 30 2.41 -5.00 -5.57
CA MET A 30 0.97 -4.78 -5.71
C MET A 30 0.25 -6.11 -5.88
N THR A 31 -0.88 -6.27 -5.23
CA THR A 31 -1.75 -7.43 -5.41
C THR A 31 -2.39 -7.42 -6.81
N ILE A 32 -2.77 -8.60 -7.30
CA ILE A 32 -3.49 -8.77 -8.56
C ILE A 32 -4.90 -9.33 -8.35
N THR A 33 -5.23 -9.71 -7.11
CA THR A 33 -6.57 -10.15 -6.71
C THR A 33 -7.54 -8.97 -6.70
N LYS A 34 -8.84 -9.27 -6.79
CA LYS A 34 -9.87 -8.28 -6.49
C LYS A 34 -9.84 -8.01 -4.99
N THR A 35 -9.71 -6.75 -4.58
CA THR A 35 -9.56 -6.42 -3.15
C THR A 35 -10.78 -6.79 -2.31
N ALA A 36 -11.97 -6.87 -2.92
CA ALA A 36 -13.17 -7.41 -2.28
C ALA A 36 -13.07 -8.92 -1.95
N ASP A 37 -12.20 -9.68 -2.63
CA ASP A 37 -11.82 -11.04 -2.22
C ASP A 37 -10.77 -10.94 -1.10
N VAL A 38 -11.27 -10.80 0.13
CA VAL A 38 -10.47 -10.55 1.34
C VAL A 38 -9.46 -11.68 1.58
N GLU A 39 -9.88 -12.94 1.52
CA GLU A 39 -9.00 -14.07 1.81
C GLU A 39 -7.97 -14.29 0.71
N GLY A 40 -8.38 -14.20 -0.57
CA GLY A 40 -7.43 -14.29 -1.69
C GLY A 40 -6.40 -13.17 -1.64
N THR A 41 -6.83 -11.95 -1.32
CA THR A 41 -5.92 -10.80 -1.20
C THR A 41 -4.98 -10.93 -0.01
N LEU A 42 -5.45 -11.40 1.15
CA LEU A 42 -4.60 -11.65 2.31
C LEU A 42 -3.59 -12.77 2.05
N GLN A 43 -4.00 -13.86 1.40
CA GLN A 43 -3.08 -14.93 1.02
C GLN A 43 -1.94 -14.39 0.14
N GLN A 44 -2.25 -13.53 -0.82
CA GLN A 44 -1.24 -12.90 -1.64
C GLN A 44 -0.36 -11.92 -0.85
N ILE A 45 -0.94 -11.11 0.05
CA ILE A 45 -0.19 -10.20 0.93
C ILE A 45 0.80 -10.99 1.79
N TYR A 46 0.38 -12.10 2.39
CA TYR A 46 1.27 -12.96 3.18
C TYR A 46 2.41 -13.55 2.33
N ALA A 47 2.11 -13.99 1.10
CA ALA A 47 3.13 -14.48 0.19
C ALA A 47 4.15 -13.40 -0.21
N LEU A 48 3.68 -12.18 -0.47
CA LEU A 48 4.55 -11.03 -0.78
C LEU A 48 5.42 -10.66 0.43
N ALA A 49 4.85 -10.60 1.63
CA ALA A 49 5.59 -10.32 2.85
C ALA A 49 6.64 -11.40 3.14
N ALA A 50 6.29 -12.68 2.97
CA ALA A 50 7.22 -13.81 3.11
C ALA A 50 8.37 -13.77 2.09
N ALA A 51 8.14 -13.20 0.90
CA ALA A 51 9.16 -12.96 -0.11
C ALA A 51 10.03 -11.71 0.15
N GLY A 52 9.80 -10.99 1.26
CA GLY A 52 10.58 -9.81 1.64
C GLY A 52 9.99 -8.48 1.17
N CYS A 53 8.70 -8.43 0.82
CA CYS A 53 8.03 -7.17 0.53
C CYS A 53 7.79 -6.37 1.81
N ASP A 54 8.21 -5.11 1.84
CA ASP A 54 8.03 -4.22 2.99
C ASP A 54 6.65 -3.56 3.02
N ILE A 55 6.07 -3.29 1.84
CA ILE A 55 4.82 -2.53 1.67
C ILE A 55 4.04 -3.09 0.49
N VAL A 56 2.75 -3.36 0.70
CA VAL A 56 1.87 -3.88 -0.35
C VAL A 56 0.83 -2.84 -0.76
N ARG A 57 0.62 -2.71 -2.06
CA ARG A 57 -0.44 -1.88 -2.64
C ARG A 57 -1.62 -2.74 -3.07
N CYS A 58 -2.83 -2.25 -2.80
CA CYS A 58 -4.10 -2.86 -3.22
C CYS A 58 -4.94 -1.81 -3.96
N THR A 59 -5.67 -2.22 -5.00
CA THR A 59 -6.61 -1.36 -5.70
C THR A 59 -7.83 -1.05 -4.82
N CYS A 60 -8.32 0.19 -4.84
CA CYS A 60 -9.60 0.56 -4.25
C CYS A 60 -10.40 1.41 -5.25
N ASN A 61 -11.15 0.70 -6.10
CA ASN A 61 -11.88 1.26 -7.24
C ASN A 61 -13.40 1.36 -7.01
N GLU A 62 -13.91 0.69 -5.98
CA GLU A 62 -15.34 0.56 -5.67
C GLU A 62 -15.53 0.32 -4.15
N ALA A 63 -16.77 0.45 -3.68
CA ALA A 63 -17.09 0.42 -2.25
C ALA A 63 -16.71 -0.94 -1.62
N GLU A 64 -16.96 -2.02 -2.32
CA GLU A 64 -16.65 -3.39 -1.92
C GLU A 64 -15.14 -3.60 -1.73
N ALA A 65 -14.32 -2.90 -2.52
CA ALA A 65 -12.87 -2.91 -2.33
C ALA A 65 -12.46 -2.16 -1.04
N ALA A 66 -13.12 -1.04 -0.72
CA ALA A 66 -12.88 -0.31 0.53
C ALA A 66 -13.33 -1.14 1.76
N GLU A 67 -14.47 -1.82 1.67
CA GLU A 67 -14.93 -2.76 2.69
C GLU A 67 -13.95 -3.93 2.86
N GLY A 68 -13.41 -4.45 1.75
CA GLY A 68 -12.35 -5.44 1.76
C GLY A 68 -11.10 -4.93 2.48
N LEU A 69 -10.66 -3.70 2.18
CA LEU A 69 -9.53 -3.07 2.86
C LEU A 69 -9.73 -2.99 4.38
N ALA A 70 -10.93 -2.66 4.85
CA ALA A 70 -11.21 -2.57 6.29
C ALA A 70 -11.00 -3.89 7.02
N GLN A 71 -11.17 -5.03 6.33
CA GLN A 71 -10.89 -6.36 6.87
C GLN A 71 -9.42 -6.78 6.67
N ILE A 72 -8.79 -6.37 5.58
CA ILE A 72 -7.42 -6.72 5.21
C ILE A 72 -6.40 -5.99 6.11
N VAL A 73 -6.55 -4.67 6.27
CA VAL A 73 -5.61 -3.80 6.99
C VAL A 73 -5.22 -4.34 8.37
N PRO A 74 -6.16 -4.69 9.28
CA PRO A 74 -5.80 -5.18 10.62
C PRO A 74 -5.11 -6.56 10.61
N ARG A 75 -5.21 -7.31 9.51
CA ARG A 75 -4.66 -8.67 9.37
C ARG A 75 -3.35 -8.71 8.58
N SER A 76 -3.01 -7.62 7.89
CA SER A 76 -1.79 -7.53 7.08
C SER A 76 -0.53 -7.43 7.96
N PRO A 77 0.55 -8.18 7.66
CA PRO A 77 1.81 -8.09 8.39
C PRO A 77 2.63 -6.84 8.00
N VAL A 78 2.28 -6.21 6.89
CA VAL A 78 2.96 -5.08 6.25
C VAL A 78 2.00 -3.92 6.00
N PRO A 79 2.47 -2.67 5.94
CA PRO A 79 1.62 -1.54 5.58
C PRO A 79 0.94 -1.72 4.22
N ILE A 80 -0.34 -1.33 4.17
CA ILE A 80 -1.17 -1.33 2.97
C ILE A 80 -1.32 0.08 2.41
N VAL A 81 -1.08 0.24 1.11
CA VAL A 81 -1.37 1.45 0.33
C VAL A 81 -2.60 1.20 -0.54
N ALA A 82 -3.60 2.09 -0.48
CA ALA A 82 -4.71 2.05 -1.43
C ALA A 82 -4.35 2.80 -2.73
N ASP A 83 -4.54 2.15 -3.87
CA ASP A 83 -4.40 2.74 -5.19
C ASP A 83 -5.76 3.24 -5.70
N ILE A 84 -5.87 4.55 -5.89
CA ILE A 84 -7.13 5.22 -6.25
C ILE A 84 -7.00 5.84 -7.65
N HIS A 85 -8.03 5.64 -8.47
CA HIS A 85 -8.14 6.23 -9.79
C HIS A 85 -9.50 6.91 -9.93
N HIS A 86 -9.54 8.19 -10.34
CA HIS A 86 -10.75 8.90 -10.79
C HIS A 86 -11.87 9.11 -9.77
N GLN A 87 -11.71 8.71 -8.51
CA GLN A 87 -12.79 8.73 -7.53
C GLN A 87 -12.30 9.14 -6.14
N TYR A 88 -12.32 10.44 -5.83
CA TYR A 88 -11.95 10.93 -4.49
C TYR A 88 -12.75 10.27 -3.35
N LYS A 89 -14.01 9.85 -3.60
CA LYS A 89 -14.82 9.14 -2.61
C LYS A 89 -14.19 7.82 -2.17
N MET A 90 -13.51 7.11 -3.08
CA MET A 90 -12.78 5.89 -2.75
C MET A 90 -11.51 6.19 -1.95
N ALA A 91 -10.89 7.35 -2.16
CA ALA A 91 -9.78 7.78 -1.31
C ALA A 91 -10.25 8.00 0.14
N LEU A 92 -11.40 8.64 0.35
CA LEU A 92 -11.99 8.84 1.68
C LEU A 92 -12.37 7.50 2.32
N ALA A 93 -13.04 6.62 1.59
CA ALA A 93 -13.42 5.30 2.08
C ALA A 93 -12.19 4.44 2.45
N ALA A 94 -11.11 4.51 1.67
CA ALA A 94 -9.87 3.83 2.01
C ALA A 94 -9.20 4.37 3.29
N LEU A 95 -9.28 5.69 3.54
CA LEU A 95 -8.80 6.27 4.79
C LEU A 95 -9.62 5.78 5.99
N GLU A 96 -10.94 5.73 5.85
CA GLU A 96 -11.84 5.16 6.87
C GLU A 96 -11.55 3.66 7.12
N ALA A 97 -11.16 2.93 6.08
CA ALA A 97 -10.71 1.53 6.16
C ALA A 97 -9.35 1.36 6.87
N GLY A 98 -8.65 2.45 7.20
CA GLY A 98 -7.41 2.42 7.98
C GLY A 98 -6.13 2.17 7.16
N VAL A 99 -6.13 2.38 5.85
CA VAL A 99 -4.91 2.21 5.04
C VAL A 99 -3.80 3.16 5.50
N HIS A 100 -2.56 2.71 5.33
CA HIS A 100 -1.39 3.44 5.84
C HIS A 100 -0.95 4.55 4.89
N GLY A 101 -1.39 4.50 3.63
CA GLY A 101 -1.16 5.54 2.65
C GLY A 101 -2.08 5.42 1.45
N LEU A 102 -2.17 6.52 0.71
CA LEU A 102 -2.88 6.59 -0.55
C LEU A 102 -1.88 6.81 -1.67
N ARG A 103 -2.05 6.08 -2.77
CA ARG A 103 -1.45 6.45 -4.05
C ARG A 103 -2.53 7.13 -4.89
N LEU A 104 -2.30 8.41 -5.15
CA LEU A 104 -3.18 9.27 -5.93
C LEU A 104 -2.41 9.80 -7.13
N ASN A 105 -3.11 10.07 -8.23
CA ASN A 105 -2.62 10.92 -9.29
C ASN A 105 -3.46 12.21 -9.31
N PRO A 106 -2.92 13.36 -8.87
CA PRO A 106 -3.69 14.60 -8.75
C PRO A 106 -4.31 15.09 -10.07
N GLY A 107 -3.74 14.70 -11.21
CA GLY A 107 -4.29 15.07 -12.51
C GLY A 107 -5.57 14.33 -12.89
N ASN A 108 -6.00 13.34 -12.10
CA ASN A 108 -7.15 12.51 -12.43
C ASN A 108 -7.98 12.08 -11.22
N ILE A 109 -8.00 12.86 -10.13
CA ILE A 109 -8.74 12.56 -8.90
C ILE A 109 -10.09 13.27 -8.81
#